data_AF-A0A164SDV9-F1
#
_entry.id   AF-A0A164SDV9-F1
#
_cell.length_a   1.000
_cell.length_b   1.000
_cell.length_c   1.000
_cell.angle_alpha   90.00
_cell.angle_beta   90.00
_cell.angle_gamma   90.00
#
_symmetry.space_group_name_H-M   'P 1'
#
loop_
_entity.id
_entity.type
_entity.pdbx_description
1 polymer ?
#
loop_
_entity_poly.entity_id
_entity_poly.type
_entity_poly.pdbx_seq_one_letter_code
_entity_poly.pdbx_strand_id
1 'polypeptide(L)'
;MDPETRNDLPSDDLHGEGQAEAFNKSSIASKVIHRREHNLKVPFGRLPDDILREISIEHVHIWRMARGWKKCFGWRTILAVSSRLRSVTLETPTLWTTISLDWPTAIIDLFHSRSKGLPLHLQTDRYIGNDESKAQAAGEFLSTNIAVISNLDITWDPP
;
A
#
# COMPACT_ATOMS: atom_id res chain seq x y z
N MET A 1 34.41 -49.82 -45.78
CA MET A 1 35.25 -49.35 -44.66
C MET A 1 34.93 -47.86 -44.50
N ASP A 2 34.15 -47.61 -43.45
CA ASP A 2 33.59 -46.41 -42.79
C ASP A 2 34.27 -45.03 -42.92
N PRO A 3 33.64 -43.91 -42.45
CA PRO A 3 32.21 -43.67 -42.15
C PRO A 3 31.68 -42.27 -42.62
N GLU A 4 30.36 -42.12 -42.78
CA GLU A 4 29.70 -40.80 -42.80
C GLU A 4 29.22 -40.41 -41.39
N THR A 5 29.76 -39.28 -40.94
CA THR A 5 29.50 -38.51 -39.72
C THR A 5 28.01 -38.22 -39.49
N ARG A 6 27.43 -38.76 -38.40
CA ARG A 6 26.25 -38.18 -37.75
C ARG A 6 26.73 -37.26 -36.63
N ASN A 7 26.46 -35.97 -36.80
CA ASN A 7 26.69 -34.93 -35.80
C ASN A 7 25.78 -35.18 -34.57
N ASP A 8 26.42 -35.39 -33.43
CA ASP A 8 25.86 -35.09 -32.12
C ASP A 8 25.71 -33.56 -32.00
N LEU A 9 24.49 -33.07 -31.78
CA LEU A 9 24.24 -31.71 -31.31
C LEU A 9 24.18 -31.74 -29.78
N PRO A 10 25.05 -30.99 -29.06
CA PRO A 10 24.89 -30.80 -27.63
C PRO A 10 23.70 -29.87 -27.35
N SER A 11 22.75 -30.38 -26.58
CA SER A 11 21.66 -29.64 -25.95
C SER A 11 22.21 -28.88 -24.73
N ASP A 12 22.63 -27.62 -24.91
CA ASP A 12 23.33 -26.85 -23.86
C ASP A 12 22.72 -25.45 -23.60
N ASP A 13 21.41 -25.26 -23.80
CA ASP A 13 20.75 -23.94 -23.64
C ASP A 13 20.02 -23.74 -22.29
N LEU A 14 20.09 -24.68 -21.34
CA LEU A 14 19.43 -24.53 -20.04
C LEU A 14 20.30 -23.86 -18.95
N HIS A 15 21.57 -23.55 -19.24
CA HIS A 15 22.50 -22.95 -18.27
C HIS A 15 22.58 -21.42 -18.33
N GLY A 16 22.14 -20.79 -19.43
CA GLY A 16 22.25 -19.35 -19.67
C GLY A 16 21.23 -18.49 -18.91
N GLU A 17 20.00 -18.98 -18.77
CA GLU A 17 18.91 -18.21 -18.14
C GLU A 17 19.11 -18.03 -16.62
N GLY A 18 19.56 -19.08 -15.93
CA GLY A 18 19.82 -19.02 -14.49
C GLY A 18 20.97 -18.08 -14.11
N GLN A 19 21.99 -17.96 -14.96
CA GLN A 19 23.12 -17.06 -14.74
C GLN A 19 22.76 -15.59 -15.01
N ALA A 20 21.99 -15.33 -16.08
CA ALA A 20 21.50 -13.99 -16.38
C ALA A 20 20.53 -13.47 -15.30
N GLU A 21 19.67 -14.34 -14.78
CA GLU A 21 18.74 -13.99 -13.69
C GLU A 21 19.47 -13.74 -12.37
N ALA A 22 20.47 -14.57 -12.03
CA ALA A 22 21.31 -14.38 -10.84
C ALA A 22 22.13 -13.09 -10.90
N PHE A 23 22.72 -12.77 -12.06
CA PHE A 23 23.47 -11.53 -12.28
C PHE A 23 22.56 -10.29 -12.18
N ASN A 24 21.35 -10.35 -12.74
CA ASN A 24 20.37 -9.26 -12.65
C ASN A 24 19.91 -9.04 -11.19
N LYS A 25 19.63 -10.11 -10.44
CA LYS A 25 19.29 -10.05 -9.00
C LYS A 25 20.42 -9.41 -8.18
N SER A 26 21.67 -9.81 -8.43
CA SER A 26 22.86 -9.24 -7.79
C SER A 26 23.04 -7.74 -8.09
N SER A 27 22.85 -7.34 -9.36
CA SER A 27 22.90 -5.94 -9.80
C SER A 27 21.81 -5.07 -9.17
N ILE A 28 20.58 -5.59 -9.07
CA ILE A 28 19.46 -4.90 -8.40
C ILE A 28 19.74 -4.73 -6.91
N ALA A 29 20.22 -5.79 -6.23
CA ALA A 29 20.52 -5.76 -4.81
C ALA A 29 21.56 -4.67 -4.47
N SER A 30 22.66 -4.59 -5.22
CA SER A 30 23.69 -3.56 -5.05
C SER A 30 23.14 -2.15 -5.25
N LYS A 31 22.29 -1.92 -6.27
CA LYS A 31 21.62 -0.62 -6.49
C LYS A 31 20.66 -0.26 -5.35
N VAL A 32 20.02 -1.24 -4.71
CA VAL A 32 19.15 -0.99 -3.55
C VAL A 32 19.99 -0.63 -2.33
N ILE A 33 21.10 -1.32 -2.08
CA ILE A 33 22.02 -1.02 -0.96
C ILE A 33 22.56 0.40 -1.08
N HIS A 34 23.11 0.78 -2.23
CA HIS A 34 23.62 2.14 -2.43
C HIS A 34 22.55 3.23 -2.27
N ARG A 35 21.32 2.99 -2.74
CA ARG A 35 20.21 3.93 -2.51
C ARG A 35 19.87 4.06 -1.03
N ARG A 36 19.88 2.96 -0.26
CA ARG A 36 19.64 2.99 1.18
C ARG A 36 20.73 3.75 1.93
N GLU A 37 22.00 3.49 1.60
CA GLU A 37 23.15 4.19 2.18
C GLU A 37 23.11 5.69 1.88
N HIS A 38 22.81 6.06 0.64
CA HIS A 38 22.64 7.45 0.25
C HIS A 38 21.49 8.13 1.02
N ASN A 39 20.35 7.44 1.15
CA ASN A 39 19.21 7.97 1.88
C ASN A 39 19.54 8.28 3.35
N LEU A 40 20.44 7.52 4.00
CA LEU A 40 20.88 7.82 5.37
C LEU A 40 21.82 9.02 5.47
N LYS A 41 22.40 9.48 4.35
CA LYS A 41 23.31 10.61 4.31
C LYS A 41 22.60 11.94 4.07
N VAL A 42 21.44 11.93 3.41
CA VAL A 42 20.65 13.15 3.17
C VAL A 42 19.92 13.60 4.44
N PRO A 43 19.70 14.92 4.65
CA PRO A 43 19.04 15.43 5.86
C PRO A 43 17.72 14.73 6.18
N PHE A 44 16.88 14.51 5.16
CA PHE A 44 15.58 13.84 5.33
C PHE A 44 15.70 12.43 5.91
N GLY A 45 16.67 11.63 5.48
CA GLY A 45 16.80 10.25 5.97
C GLY A 45 17.48 10.14 7.34
N ARG A 46 17.98 11.25 7.89
CA ARG A 46 18.50 11.35 9.26
C ARG A 46 17.43 11.79 10.27
N LEU A 47 16.24 12.19 9.83
CA LEU A 47 15.14 12.52 10.73
C LEU A 47 14.81 11.33 11.62
N PRO A 48 14.47 11.53 12.91
CA PRO A 48 14.00 10.44 13.76
C PRO A 48 12.58 9.98 13.36
N ASP A 49 12.19 8.78 13.80
CA ASP A 49 10.96 8.11 13.32
C ASP A 49 9.68 8.84 13.74
N ASP A 50 9.69 9.57 14.85
CA ASP A 50 8.61 10.45 15.29
C ASP A 50 8.38 11.62 14.34
N ILE A 51 9.44 12.27 13.87
CA ILE A 51 9.33 13.33 12.86
C ILE A 51 8.85 12.77 11.52
N LEU A 52 9.33 11.60 11.11
CA LEU A 52 8.82 10.93 9.91
C LEU A 52 7.33 10.59 10.04
N ARG A 53 6.88 10.20 11.24
CA ARG A 53 5.47 9.93 11.53
C ARG A 53 4.64 11.20 11.41
N GLU A 54 5.06 12.29 12.01
CA GLU A 54 4.39 13.60 11.90
C GLU A 54 4.29 14.05 10.45
N ILE A 55 5.39 13.94 9.69
CA ILE A 55 5.40 14.24 8.25
C ILE A 55 4.35 13.40 7.51
N SER A 56 4.24 12.11 7.83
CA SER A 56 3.24 11.24 7.22
C SER A 56 1.81 11.62 7.59
N ILE A 57 1.56 11.95 8.86
CA ILE A 57 0.25 12.43 9.33
C ILE A 57 -0.15 13.69 8.60
N GLU A 58 0.72 14.70 8.58
CA GLU A 58 0.46 15.98 7.92
C GLU A 58 0.30 15.82 6.41
N HIS A 59 1.12 15.01 5.75
CA HIS A 59 0.99 14.75 4.32
C HIS A 59 -0.39 14.16 3.98
N VAL A 60 -0.82 13.15 4.73
CA VAL A 60 -2.14 12.52 4.53
C VAL A 60 -3.26 13.50 4.83
N HIS A 61 -3.14 14.29 5.89
CA HIS A 61 -4.12 15.31 6.27
C HIS A 61 -4.28 16.38 5.19
N ILE A 62 -3.18 17.02 4.77
CA ILE A 62 -3.16 18.03 3.70
C ILE A 62 -3.75 17.45 2.42
N TRP A 63 -3.42 16.21 2.08
CA TRP A 63 -3.94 15.56 0.88
C TRP A 63 -5.46 15.38 0.92
N ARG A 64 -6.00 14.91 2.06
CA ARG A 64 -7.45 14.76 2.27
C ARG A 64 -8.18 16.10 2.18
N MET A 65 -7.61 17.16 2.76
CA MET A 65 -8.16 18.52 2.70
C MET A 65 -8.15 19.09 1.28
N ALA A 66 -7.06 18.92 0.53
CA ALA A 66 -6.87 19.56 -0.77
C ALA A 66 -7.64 18.89 -1.92
N ARG A 67 -7.86 17.57 -1.86
CA ARG A 67 -8.49 16.81 -2.96
C ARG A 67 -9.91 16.36 -2.64
N GLY A 68 -10.39 16.66 -1.44
CA GLY A 68 -11.55 16.02 -0.87
C GLY A 68 -11.34 14.51 -0.73
N TRP A 69 -12.28 13.86 -0.06
CA TRP A 69 -12.21 12.43 0.22
C TRP A 69 -12.49 11.57 -1.02
N LYS A 70 -13.02 12.20 -2.08
CA LYS A 70 -13.42 11.61 -3.37
C LYS A 70 -12.31 10.91 -4.14
N LYS A 71 -11.03 11.25 -3.89
CA LYS A 71 -9.92 10.44 -4.39
C LYS A 71 -9.50 9.53 -3.24
N CYS A 72 -9.54 8.23 -3.48
CA CYS A 72 -8.98 7.29 -2.54
C CYS A 72 -7.47 7.21 -2.81
N PHE A 73 -6.64 7.27 -1.77
CA PHE A 73 -5.26 6.79 -1.79
C PHE A 73 -4.16 7.57 -2.51
N GLY A 74 -4.38 8.76 -3.06
CA GLY A 74 -3.27 9.51 -3.69
C GLY A 74 -2.17 9.96 -2.72
N TRP A 75 -2.48 10.01 -1.42
CA TRP A 75 -1.49 10.19 -0.35
C TRP A 75 -0.44 9.07 -0.31
N ARG A 76 -0.70 7.88 -0.89
CA ARG A 76 0.22 6.74 -0.88
C ARG A 76 1.54 7.01 -1.60
N THR A 77 1.64 8.10 -2.36
CA THR A 77 2.91 8.53 -3.00
C THR A 77 4.04 8.69 -1.98
N ILE A 78 3.74 9.05 -0.74
CA ILE A 78 4.71 9.09 0.36
C ILE A 78 5.41 7.74 0.60
N LEU A 79 4.72 6.62 0.33
CA LEU A 79 5.28 5.27 0.49
C LEU A 79 6.38 4.96 -0.51
N ALA A 80 6.54 5.74 -1.58
CA ALA A 80 7.59 5.54 -2.58
C ALA A 80 8.93 6.22 -2.22
N VAL A 81 8.94 7.15 -1.26
CA VAL A 81 10.10 8.02 -0.97
C VAL A 81 11.29 7.23 -0.41
N SER A 82 11.07 6.47 0.67
CA SER A 82 12.11 5.64 1.29
C SER A 82 11.48 4.43 1.99
N SER A 83 12.24 3.34 2.14
CA SER A 83 11.75 2.17 2.88
C SER A 83 11.46 2.48 4.34
N ARG A 84 12.25 3.37 4.96
CA ARG A 84 12.06 3.76 6.37
C ARG A 84 10.78 4.57 6.55
N LEU A 85 10.55 5.58 5.70
CA LEU A 85 9.30 6.36 5.74
C LEU A 85 8.08 5.48 5.47
N ARG A 86 8.20 4.53 4.52
CA ARG A 86 7.16 3.54 4.26
C ARG A 86 6.84 2.73 5.51
N SER A 87 7.84 2.15 6.17
CA SER A 87 7.62 1.38 7.40
C SER A 87 6.93 2.21 8.48
N VAL A 88 7.46 3.40 8.78
CA VAL A 88 6.86 4.32 9.77
C VAL A 88 5.41 4.65 9.41
N THR A 89 5.13 4.96 8.14
CA THR A 89 3.78 5.29 7.66
C THR A 89 2.84 4.09 7.81
N LEU A 90 3.28 2.89 7.42
CA LEU A 90 2.46 1.68 7.51
C LEU A 90 2.17 1.26 8.95
N GLU A 91 3.07 1.57 9.88
CA GLU A 91 2.96 1.22 11.30
C GLU A 91 2.18 2.25 12.13
N THR A 92 1.91 3.43 11.57
CA THR A 92 1.22 4.55 12.24
C THR A 92 -0.30 4.35 12.17
N PRO A 93 -0.97 3.93 13.26
CA PRO A 93 -2.36 3.45 13.19
C PRO A 93 -3.38 4.55 12.88
N THR A 94 -3.11 5.79 13.31
CA THR A 94 -3.97 6.97 13.08
C THR A 94 -4.20 7.29 11.60
N LEU A 95 -3.31 6.85 10.71
CA LEU A 95 -3.49 7.04 9.26
C LEU A 95 -4.57 6.11 8.66
N TRP A 96 -4.97 5.08 9.39
CA TRP A 96 -5.85 3.99 8.93
C TRP A 96 -7.24 4.03 9.56
N THR A 97 -7.53 5.00 10.41
CA THR A 97 -8.84 5.13 11.10
C THR A 97 -9.96 5.61 10.20
N THR A 98 -9.62 6.07 9.00
CA THR A 98 -10.53 6.69 8.05
C THR A 98 -10.89 5.70 6.95
N ILE A 99 -12.14 5.24 6.93
CA ILE A 99 -12.59 4.15 6.05
C ILE A 99 -13.82 4.58 5.28
N SER A 100 -13.81 4.34 3.96
CA SER A 100 -15.02 4.47 3.15
C SER A 100 -15.75 3.14 3.02
N LEU A 101 -17.06 3.14 3.27
CA LEU A 101 -17.91 1.96 3.25
C LEU A 101 -18.23 1.47 1.82
N ASP A 102 -18.00 2.31 0.82
CA ASP A 102 -18.14 1.95 -0.60
C ASP A 102 -16.87 1.34 -1.20
N TRP A 103 -15.79 1.20 -0.41
CA TRP A 103 -14.58 0.50 -0.83
C TRP A 103 -14.80 -1.03 -0.88
N PRO A 104 -13.99 -1.76 -1.67
CA PRO A 104 -13.97 -3.22 -1.60
C PRO A 104 -13.65 -3.69 -0.17
N THR A 105 -14.34 -4.74 0.30
CA THR A 105 -14.20 -5.30 1.66
C THR A 105 -12.76 -5.57 2.05
N ALA A 106 -11.95 -6.10 1.13
CA ALA A 106 -10.52 -6.35 1.38
C ALA A 106 -9.72 -5.08 1.76
N ILE A 107 -10.14 -3.91 1.27
CA ILE A 107 -9.51 -2.62 1.61
C ILE A 107 -10.03 -2.11 2.94
N ILE A 108 -11.32 -2.28 3.22
CA ILE A 108 -11.94 -1.99 4.53
C ILE A 108 -11.21 -2.78 5.62
N ASP A 109 -11.07 -4.10 5.45
CA ASP A 109 -10.40 -4.99 6.38
C ASP A 109 -8.92 -4.61 6.60
N LEU A 110 -8.25 -4.21 5.52
CA LEU A 110 -6.87 -3.74 5.58
C LEU A 110 -6.71 -2.48 6.42
N PHE A 111 -7.61 -1.50 6.26
CA PHE A 111 -7.58 -0.28 7.06
C PHE A 111 -7.98 -0.57 8.50
N HIS A 112 -9.04 -1.35 8.69
CA HIS A 112 -9.52 -1.74 10.00
C HIS A 112 -8.43 -2.46 10.81
N SER A 113 -7.78 -3.48 10.24
CA SER A 113 -6.67 -4.19 10.92
C SER A 113 -5.49 -3.28 11.28
N ARG A 114 -5.18 -2.29 10.44
CA ARG A 114 -4.09 -1.34 10.71
C ARG A 114 -4.46 -0.22 11.66
N SER A 115 -5.75 0.06 11.86
CA SER A 115 -6.21 1.05 12.85
C SER A 115 -5.88 0.64 14.29
N LYS A 116 -5.63 -0.66 14.54
CA LYS A 116 -5.31 -1.23 15.86
C LYS A 116 -6.32 -0.86 16.95
N GLY A 117 -7.61 -0.79 16.59
CA GLY A 117 -8.69 -0.48 17.52
C GLY A 117 -8.81 1.00 17.91
N LEU A 118 -8.08 1.89 17.23
CA LEU A 118 -8.31 3.33 17.37
C LEU A 118 -9.71 3.72 16.88
N PRO A 119 -10.28 4.82 17.40
CA PRO A 119 -11.59 5.28 16.96
C PRO A 119 -11.67 5.49 15.45
N LEU A 120 -12.70 4.94 14.84
CA LEU A 120 -12.91 4.96 13.40
C LEU A 120 -13.72 6.18 12.98
N HIS A 121 -13.36 6.72 11.82
CA HIS A 121 -14.15 7.68 11.06
C HIS A 121 -14.61 6.97 9.80
N LEU A 122 -15.91 6.73 9.70
CA LEU A 122 -16.53 6.03 8.58
C LEU A 122 -17.26 7.02 7.70
N GLN A 123 -17.20 6.79 6.40
CA GLN A 123 -17.89 7.63 5.44
C GLN A 123 -18.32 6.85 4.20
N THR A 124 -19.07 7.48 3.31
CA THR A 124 -19.33 6.98 1.96
C THR A 124 -18.83 8.00 0.93
N ASP A 125 -17.93 7.61 0.02
CA ASP A 125 -17.48 8.47 -1.08
C ASP A 125 -18.52 8.54 -2.21
N ARG A 126 -19.39 7.52 -2.29
CA ARG A 126 -20.44 7.34 -3.30
C ARG A 126 -21.69 6.77 -2.65
N TYR A 127 -22.83 6.98 -3.31
CA TYR A 127 -24.09 6.35 -2.94
C TYR A 127 -24.00 4.82 -3.08
N ILE A 128 -24.24 4.10 -1.97
CA ILE A 128 -24.14 2.62 -1.88
C ILE A 128 -25.47 1.94 -2.24
N GLY A 129 -26.60 2.64 -2.15
CA GLY A 129 -27.94 2.02 -2.13
C GLY A 129 -28.40 1.32 -3.41
N ASN A 130 -27.65 1.39 -4.51
CA ASN A 130 -27.95 0.62 -5.73
C ASN A 130 -27.36 -0.80 -5.73
N ASP A 131 -26.52 -1.15 -4.75
CA ASP A 131 -25.84 -2.46 -4.65
C ASP A 131 -26.13 -3.10 -3.30
N GLU A 132 -27.12 -4.00 -3.28
CA GLU A 132 -27.61 -4.65 -2.06
C GLU A 132 -26.49 -5.42 -1.31
N SER A 133 -25.57 -6.04 -2.05
CA SER A 133 -24.44 -6.76 -1.47
C SER A 133 -23.49 -5.82 -0.72
N LYS A 134 -23.18 -4.66 -1.32
CA LYS A 134 -22.37 -3.63 -0.64
C LYS A 134 -23.09 -2.99 0.52
N ALA A 135 -24.39 -2.75 0.40
CA ALA A 135 -25.20 -2.20 1.48
C ALA A 135 -25.23 -3.16 2.69
N GLN A 136 -25.42 -4.46 2.44
CA GLN A 136 -25.38 -5.49 3.46
C GLN A 136 -24.00 -5.57 4.14
N ALA A 137 -22.92 -5.63 3.36
CA ALA A 137 -21.56 -5.67 3.90
C ALA A 137 -21.22 -4.42 4.74
N ALA A 138 -21.66 -3.24 4.29
CA ALA A 138 -21.50 -2.01 5.07
C ALA A 138 -22.29 -2.05 6.39
N GLY A 139 -23.53 -2.57 6.37
CA GLY A 139 -24.35 -2.75 7.58
C GLY A 139 -23.71 -3.72 8.58
N GLU A 140 -23.19 -4.84 8.11
CA GLU A 140 -22.45 -5.81 8.93
C GLU A 140 -21.19 -5.20 9.55
N PHE A 141 -20.42 -4.44 8.75
CA PHE A 141 -19.23 -3.75 9.26
C PHE A 141 -19.59 -2.70 10.32
N LEU A 142 -20.64 -1.89 10.09
CA LEU A 142 -21.11 -0.89 11.03
C LEU A 142 -21.57 -1.52 12.35
N SER A 143 -22.40 -2.55 12.29
CA SER A 143 -22.93 -3.23 13.49
C SER A 143 -21.82 -3.89 14.31
N THR A 144 -20.84 -4.50 13.64
CA THR A 144 -19.70 -5.16 14.32
C THR A 144 -18.77 -4.17 15.00
N ASN A 145 -18.64 -2.95 14.46
CA ASN A 145 -17.65 -1.97 14.92
C ASN A 145 -18.27 -0.77 15.66
N ILE A 146 -19.56 -0.80 15.98
CA ILE A 146 -20.30 0.36 16.51
C ILE A 146 -19.66 1.01 17.74
N ALA A 147 -19.01 0.21 18.60
CA ALA A 147 -18.36 0.68 19.82
C ALA A 147 -17.10 1.55 19.58
N VAL A 148 -16.47 1.43 18.41
CA VAL A 148 -15.24 2.18 18.07
C VAL A 148 -15.50 3.28 17.03
N ILE A 149 -16.72 3.42 16.53
CA ILE A 149 -17.06 4.49 15.58
C ILE A 149 -17.14 5.82 16.33
N SER A 150 -16.30 6.77 15.94
CA SER A 150 -16.29 8.13 16.48
C SER A 150 -17.02 9.15 15.61
N ASN A 151 -17.08 8.89 14.30
CA ASN A 151 -17.79 9.73 13.34
C ASN A 151 -18.28 8.88 12.15
N LEU A 152 -19.43 9.25 11.60
CA LEU A 152 -20.12 8.56 10.52
C LEU A 152 -20.73 9.57 9.54
N ASP A 153 -20.19 9.66 8.33
CA ASP A 153 -20.63 10.58 7.27
C ASP A 153 -21.22 9.81 6.07
N ILE A 154 -22.56 9.72 6.01
CA ILE A 154 -23.26 8.94 4.97
C ILE A 154 -23.88 9.87 3.91
N THR A 155 -23.67 9.54 2.64
CA THR A 155 -24.32 10.14 1.48
C THR A 155 -25.54 9.30 1.11
N TRP A 156 -26.72 9.86 1.34
CA TRP A 156 -28.02 9.18 1.15
C TRP A 156 -28.60 9.32 -0.26
N ASP A 157 -28.11 10.26 -1.05
CA ASP A 157 -28.62 10.54 -2.39
C ASP A 157 -27.55 10.28 -3.46
N PRO A 158 -27.93 9.76 -4.64
CA PRO A 158 -27.03 9.75 -5.79
C PRO A 158 -26.66 11.19 -6.19
N PRO A 159 -25.41 11.43 -6.65
CA PRO A 159 -24.95 12.76 -7.07
C PRO A 159 -25.66 13.29 -8.31
#